data_AF-A0A9D0H181-F1
#
_entry.id   AF-A0A9D0H181-F1
#
_cell.length_a   1.000
_cell.length_b   1.000
_cell.length_c   1.000
_cell.angle_alpha   90.00
_cell.angle_beta   90.00
_cell.angle_gamma   90.00
#
_symmetry.space_group_name_H-M   'P 1'
#
loop_
_entity.id
_entity.type
_entity.pdbx_description
1 polymer ?
#
loop_
_entity_poly.entity_id
_entity_poly.type
_entity_poly.pdbx_seq_one_letter_code
_entity_poly.pdbx_strand_id
1 'polypeptide(L)'
;QKKVEGRDYQKVFISEGFGSLTEIDEPAEIEMKYNKKTGEWTAVFKRPLSTENSNLKAGLVPVAFAVWDGDKFERDGNKSLSRWKFIKLGKFNIDQEYLKYVSWGYPASKLGDPVNGKKVAVQNGCAACHRFDDQLTAPQGMAPDLSNIGGIANPVYLKESILNPNDVVIRNLNPNRHYNKHADPDKFKAYPNNDMYQWYMTVNGKKQSKMPPFSHLSKQDLKDLIAYLSTLKSWKNFK
;
A
#
# COMPACT_ATOMS: atom_id res chain seq x y z
N GLN A 1 7.56 -35.41 -5.17
CA GLN A 1 7.00 -34.11 -4.75
C GLN A 1 7.48 -33.87 -3.33
N LYS A 2 8.02 -32.69 -3.00
CA LYS A 2 8.36 -32.38 -1.61
C LYS A 2 7.32 -31.39 -1.11
N LYS A 3 6.51 -31.79 -0.13
CA LYS A 3 5.99 -30.83 0.84
C LYS A 3 7.23 -30.09 1.34
N VAL A 4 7.24 -28.76 1.29
CA VAL A 4 8.30 -27.99 1.94
C VAL A 4 7.98 -27.96 3.44
N GLU A 5 7.83 -29.15 4.04
CA GLU A 5 7.94 -29.34 5.48
C GLU A 5 9.43 -29.50 5.75
N GLY A 6 10.01 -28.61 6.54
CA GLY A 6 11.43 -28.72 6.83
C GLY A 6 12.16 -27.51 7.38
N ARG A 7 11.45 -26.48 7.87
CA ARG A 7 11.92 -25.69 9.01
C ARG A 7 10.68 -25.15 9.75
N ASP A 8 10.69 -25.09 11.08
CA ASP A 8 9.66 -24.50 11.96
C ASP A 8 9.42 -22.97 11.76
N TYR A 9 9.45 -22.48 10.53
CA TYR A 9 9.38 -21.06 10.17
C TYR A 9 8.14 -20.70 9.36
N GLN A 10 7.27 -21.66 9.04
CA GLN A 10 5.95 -21.35 8.48
C GLN A 10 4.98 -21.07 9.62
N LYS A 11 4.92 -19.81 10.06
CA LYS A 11 3.78 -19.31 10.84
C LYS A 11 2.74 -18.78 9.87
N VAL A 12 1.62 -19.47 9.77
CA VAL A 12 0.41 -18.96 9.10
C VAL A 12 -0.42 -18.29 10.18
N PHE A 13 -0.59 -16.99 10.07
CA PHE A 13 -1.45 -16.22 10.94
C PHE A 13 -2.09 -15.10 10.14
N ILE A 14 -3.23 -14.62 10.61
CA ILE A 14 -3.85 -13.40 10.11
C ILE A 14 -3.49 -12.31 11.10
N SER A 15 -2.97 -11.17 10.62
CA SER A 15 -2.73 -10.04 11.50
C SER A 15 -3.94 -9.13 11.58
N GLU A 16 -4.03 -8.35 12.67
CA GLU A 16 -5.04 -7.29 12.87
C GLU A 16 -5.06 -6.25 11.72
N GLY A 17 -4.04 -6.25 10.86
CA GLY A 17 -3.99 -5.44 9.67
C GLY A 17 -2.62 -4.81 9.44
N PHE A 18 -2.60 -3.83 8.55
CA PHE A 18 -1.38 -3.12 8.17
C PHE A 18 -0.72 -2.46 9.39
N GLY A 19 0.56 -2.75 9.61
CA GLY A 19 1.31 -2.19 10.73
C GLY A 19 1.09 -2.91 12.07
N SER A 20 0.29 -3.97 12.10
CA SER A 20 0.19 -4.85 13.26
C SER A 20 0.81 -6.21 12.96
N LEU A 21 1.68 -6.68 13.86
CA LEU A 21 2.05 -8.10 13.94
C LEU A 21 1.16 -8.85 14.94
N THR A 22 0.20 -8.17 15.57
CA THR A 22 -0.78 -8.84 16.41
C THR A 22 -1.56 -9.81 15.55
N GLU A 23 -1.49 -11.07 15.93
CA GLU A 23 -2.30 -12.13 15.35
C GLU A 23 -3.75 -11.97 15.82
N ILE A 24 -4.69 -12.12 14.90
CA ILE A 24 -6.12 -12.27 15.21
C ILE A 24 -6.52 -13.73 15.06
N ASP A 25 -7.43 -14.16 15.93
CA ASP A 25 -8.08 -15.46 15.79
C ASP A 25 -9.07 -15.42 14.63
N GLU A 26 -8.59 -15.81 13.45
CA GLU A 26 -9.35 -15.78 12.22
C GLU A 26 -9.05 -17.07 11.42
N PRO A 27 -10.07 -17.90 11.13
CA PRO A 27 -9.86 -19.19 10.49
C PRO A 27 -9.41 -19.03 9.03
N ALA A 28 -8.20 -19.48 8.71
CA ALA A 28 -7.72 -19.60 7.35
C ALA A 28 -6.74 -20.76 7.17
N GLU A 29 -6.83 -21.41 6.00
CA GLU A 29 -5.87 -22.39 5.51
C GLU A 29 -5.12 -21.78 4.33
N ILE A 30 -3.78 -21.77 4.40
CA ILE A 30 -2.92 -21.26 3.33
C ILE A 30 -1.93 -22.36 2.93
N GLU A 31 -1.93 -22.70 1.65
CA GLU A 31 -0.99 -23.66 1.06
C GLU A 31 -0.20 -23.02 -0.09
N MET A 32 1.12 -23.22 -0.11
CA MET A 32 2.01 -22.78 -1.18
C MET A 32 2.79 -23.97 -1.73
N LYS A 33 2.73 -24.19 -3.05
CA LYS A 33 3.41 -25.28 -3.75
C LYS A 33 4.29 -24.73 -4.87
N TYR A 34 5.53 -25.20 -4.96
CA TYR A 34 6.45 -24.88 -6.06
C TYR A 34 6.54 -26.04 -7.06
N ASN A 35 6.28 -25.75 -8.33
CA ASN A 35 6.46 -26.69 -9.43
C ASN A 35 7.84 -26.52 -10.06
N LYS A 36 8.78 -27.43 -9.75
CA LYS A 36 10.14 -27.39 -10.31
C LYS A 36 10.21 -27.51 -11.83
N LYS A 37 9.22 -28.13 -12.49
CA LYS A 37 9.23 -28.33 -13.94
C LYS A 37 8.85 -27.06 -14.69
N THR A 38 7.87 -26.32 -14.18
CA THR A 38 7.39 -25.08 -14.80
C THR A 38 8.05 -23.83 -14.22
N GLY A 39 8.67 -23.96 -13.04
CA GLY A 39 9.23 -22.83 -12.30
C GLY A 39 8.18 -21.98 -11.59
N GLU A 40 6.94 -22.45 -11.47
CA GLU A 40 5.80 -21.67 -10.98
C GLU A 40 5.45 -21.97 -9.51
N TRP A 41 4.92 -20.95 -8.82
CA TRP A 41 4.30 -21.09 -7.51
C TRP A 41 2.79 -21.12 -7.64
N THR A 42 2.14 -22.01 -6.88
CA THR A 42 0.69 -22.03 -6.69
C THR A 42 0.38 -21.77 -5.23
N ALA A 43 -0.41 -20.73 -4.97
CA ALA A 43 -0.89 -20.37 -3.65
C ALA A 43 -2.41 -20.64 -3.56
N VAL A 44 -2.84 -21.36 -2.53
CA VAL A 44 -4.25 -21.61 -2.22
C VAL A 44 -4.57 -20.95 -0.89
N PHE A 45 -5.56 -20.06 -0.90
CA PHE A 45 -6.08 -19.39 0.29
C PHE A 45 -7.52 -19.83 0.48
N LYS A 46 -7.83 -20.43 1.63
CA LYS A 46 -9.18 -20.87 1.99
C LYS A 46 -9.53 -20.27 3.33
N ARG A 47 -10.68 -19.59 3.40
CA ARG A 47 -11.22 -19.01 4.63
C ARG A 47 -12.75 -18.97 4.56
N PRO A 48 -13.47 -18.88 5.69
CA PRO A 48 -14.89 -18.59 5.69
C PRO A 48 -15.18 -17.25 5.00
N LEU A 49 -16.34 -17.16 4.34
CA LEU A 49 -16.78 -15.94 3.69
C LEU A 49 -17.34 -14.90 4.67
N SER A 50 -17.60 -15.28 5.91
CA SER A 50 -18.06 -14.39 6.96
C SER A 50 -17.45 -14.85 8.27
N THR A 51 -16.91 -13.90 9.00
CA THR A 51 -16.36 -14.04 10.35
C THR A 51 -16.74 -12.81 11.17
N GLU A 52 -16.32 -12.74 12.42
CA GLU A 52 -16.51 -11.54 13.25
C GLU A 52 -15.84 -10.31 12.62
N ASN A 53 -14.66 -10.49 12.03
CA ASN A 53 -13.84 -9.40 11.50
C ASN A 53 -14.04 -9.11 10.02
N SER A 54 -14.81 -9.91 9.28
CA SER A 54 -14.93 -9.79 7.83
C SER A 54 -16.22 -10.36 7.25
N ASN A 55 -16.79 -9.66 6.25
CA ASN A 55 -17.94 -10.13 5.50
C ASN A 55 -17.68 -10.11 3.98
N LEU A 56 -17.10 -11.19 3.47
CA LEU A 56 -16.91 -11.40 2.04
C LEU A 56 -18.21 -11.79 1.31
N LYS A 57 -19.28 -12.14 2.04
CA LYS A 57 -20.61 -12.36 1.44
C LYS A 57 -21.24 -11.07 0.90
N ALA A 58 -20.62 -9.90 1.12
CA ALA A 58 -20.94 -8.63 0.47
C ALA A 58 -20.78 -8.65 -1.07
N GLY A 59 -20.35 -9.78 -1.65
CA GLY A 59 -20.39 -10.03 -3.11
C GLY A 59 -19.17 -9.54 -3.87
N LEU A 60 -18.30 -8.76 -3.24
CA LEU A 60 -17.02 -8.28 -3.78
C LEU A 60 -15.88 -8.56 -2.81
N VAL A 61 -14.82 -9.20 -3.30
CA VAL A 61 -13.62 -9.50 -2.51
C VAL A 61 -12.44 -8.68 -3.05
N PRO A 62 -11.89 -7.74 -2.27
CA PRO A 62 -10.68 -7.01 -2.66
C PRO A 62 -9.44 -7.90 -2.50
N VAL A 63 -8.59 -7.91 -3.52
CA VAL A 63 -7.32 -8.66 -3.55
C VAL A 63 -6.21 -7.77 -4.11
N ALA A 64 -5.06 -7.80 -3.45
CA ALA A 64 -3.82 -7.22 -3.95
C ALA A 64 -2.65 -8.13 -3.59
N PHE A 65 -1.56 -8.04 -4.36
CA PHE A 65 -0.37 -8.86 -4.18
C PHE A 65 0.81 -7.99 -3.80
N ALA A 66 1.65 -8.53 -2.92
CA ALA A 66 2.93 -7.96 -2.56
C ALA A 66 4.01 -9.00 -2.85
N VAL A 67 4.97 -8.66 -3.71
CA VAL A 67 5.97 -9.61 -4.23
C VAL A 67 7.36 -9.05 -3.96
N TRP A 68 8.25 -9.91 -3.46
CA TRP A 68 9.66 -9.60 -3.24
C TRP A 68 10.51 -10.32 -4.27
N ASP A 69 11.39 -9.58 -4.93
CA ASP A 69 12.44 -10.10 -5.79
C ASP A 69 13.75 -10.33 -5.02
N GLY A 70 14.06 -11.59 -4.76
CA GLY A 70 15.26 -12.01 -4.02
C GLY A 70 16.57 -11.61 -4.71
N ASP A 71 16.61 -11.57 -6.04
CA ASP A 71 17.80 -11.19 -6.82
C ASP A 71 18.09 -9.68 -6.66
N LYS A 72 17.05 -8.89 -6.38
CA LYS A 72 17.15 -7.46 -6.04
C LYS A 72 17.30 -7.22 -4.53
N PHE A 73 17.46 -8.27 -3.72
CA PHE A 73 17.54 -8.21 -2.25
C PHE A 73 16.32 -7.53 -1.61
N GLU A 74 15.15 -7.64 -2.24
CA GLU A 74 13.89 -7.11 -1.73
C GLU A 74 13.47 -7.84 -0.44
N ARG A 75 13.04 -7.07 0.57
CA ARG A 75 12.56 -7.57 1.87
C ARG A 75 11.66 -6.56 2.57
N ASP A 76 10.79 -7.05 3.46
CA ASP A 76 9.82 -6.29 4.26
C ASP A 76 8.87 -5.42 3.42
N GLY A 77 9.00 -4.11 3.36
CA GLY A 77 8.21 -3.25 2.46
C GLY A 77 8.83 -2.93 1.10
N ASN A 78 9.98 -3.52 0.73
CA ASN A 78 10.79 -3.14 -0.43
C ASN A 78 10.45 -4.28 -1.33
N LYS A 79 9.33 -4.08 -2.01
CA LYS A 79 8.51 -5.08 -2.65
C LYS A 79 7.68 -4.36 -3.68
N SER A 80 7.31 -5.10 -4.70
CA SER A 80 6.36 -4.65 -5.68
C SER A 80 4.94 -4.90 -5.17
N LEU A 81 4.05 -3.92 -5.37
CA LEU A 81 2.63 -4.03 -5.02
C LEU A 81 1.78 -4.01 -6.28
N SER A 82 0.79 -4.91 -6.37
CA SER A 82 -0.24 -4.82 -7.39
C SER A 82 -1.27 -3.76 -7.02
N ARG A 83 -2.05 -3.30 -8.02
CA ARG A 83 -3.34 -2.66 -7.76
C ARG A 83 -4.27 -3.60 -7.01
N TRP A 84 -5.20 -3.02 -6.27
CA TRP A 84 -6.42 -3.70 -5.86
C TRP A 84 -7.21 -4.21 -7.07
N LYS A 85 -7.60 -5.47 -7.01
CA LYS A 85 -8.54 -6.15 -7.89
C LYS A 85 -9.76 -6.54 -7.06
N PHE A 86 -10.93 -6.50 -7.66
CA PHE A 86 -12.16 -6.94 -7.00
C PHE A 86 -12.69 -8.18 -7.69
N ILE A 87 -12.83 -9.27 -6.92
CA ILE A 87 -13.39 -10.53 -7.39
C ILE A 87 -14.87 -10.54 -7.03
N LYS A 88 -15.74 -10.65 -8.04
CA LYS A 88 -17.19 -10.84 -7.82
C LYS A 88 -17.46 -12.29 -7.42
N LEU A 89 -18.13 -12.49 -6.30
CA LEU A 89 -18.58 -13.82 -5.90
C LEU A 89 -19.93 -14.12 -6.55
N GLY A 90 -19.92 -14.93 -7.62
CA GLY A 90 -21.06 -15.07 -8.53
C GLY A 90 -22.42 -15.41 -7.89
N LYS A 91 -22.44 -16.13 -6.78
CA LYS A 91 -23.67 -16.52 -6.07
C LYS A 91 -24.19 -15.51 -5.04
N PHE A 92 -23.44 -14.44 -4.77
CA PHE A 92 -23.80 -13.42 -3.78
C PHE A 92 -24.13 -12.10 -4.46
N ASN A 93 -25.18 -11.45 -3.95
CA ASN A 93 -25.51 -10.09 -4.38
C ASN A 93 -24.42 -9.13 -3.92
N ILE A 94 -24.15 -8.13 -4.76
CA ILE A 94 -23.23 -7.07 -4.41
C ILE A 94 -23.94 -6.12 -3.44
N ASP A 95 -23.37 -5.97 -2.25
CA ASP A 95 -23.77 -4.95 -1.30
C ASP A 95 -23.55 -3.57 -1.94
N GLN A 96 -24.64 -2.81 -2.08
CA GLN A 96 -24.63 -1.54 -2.80
C GLN A 96 -23.94 -0.42 -2.01
N GLU A 97 -23.98 -0.47 -0.68
CA GLU A 97 -23.29 0.51 0.16
C GLU A 97 -21.78 0.27 0.11
N TYR A 98 -21.36 -0.99 0.23
CA TYR A 98 -19.96 -1.38 0.07
C TYR A 98 -19.46 -1.05 -1.32
N LEU A 99 -20.23 -1.36 -2.38
CA LEU A 99 -19.88 -0.98 -3.75
C LEU A 99 -19.70 0.53 -3.86
N LYS A 100 -20.63 1.34 -3.36
CA LYS A 100 -20.54 2.80 -3.39
C LYS A 100 -19.30 3.31 -2.65
N TYR A 101 -18.96 2.70 -1.50
CA TYR A 101 -17.76 3.02 -0.75
C TYR A 101 -16.49 2.71 -1.57
N VAL A 102 -16.30 1.47 -2.02
CA VAL A 102 -15.04 1.06 -2.69
C VAL A 102 -14.90 1.60 -4.12
N SER A 103 -16.01 1.92 -4.78
CA SER A 103 -16.02 2.51 -6.13
C SER A 103 -15.98 4.03 -6.13
N TRP A 104 -15.97 4.67 -4.95
CA TRP A 104 -15.87 6.12 -4.89
C TRP A 104 -14.65 6.61 -5.68
N GLY A 105 -14.90 7.58 -6.56
CA GLY A 105 -13.88 8.13 -7.43
C GLY A 105 -13.45 7.23 -8.58
N TYR A 106 -14.15 6.12 -8.88
CA TYR A 106 -13.89 5.29 -10.05
C TYR A 106 -14.94 5.49 -11.16
N PRO A 107 -14.54 5.68 -12.45
CA PRO A 107 -13.18 5.92 -12.90
C PRO A 107 -12.70 7.32 -12.48
N ALA A 108 -11.44 7.43 -12.06
CA ALA A 108 -10.87 8.68 -11.54
C ALA A 108 -10.86 9.82 -12.56
N SER A 109 -10.89 9.49 -13.86
CA SER A 109 -11.02 10.46 -14.94
C SER A 109 -12.32 11.27 -14.90
N LYS A 110 -13.32 10.86 -14.11
CA LYS A 110 -14.59 11.57 -13.91
C LYS A 110 -14.72 12.21 -12.53
N LEU A 111 -13.70 12.09 -11.67
CA LEU A 111 -13.77 12.55 -10.29
C LEU A 111 -13.61 14.06 -10.17
N GLY A 112 -12.66 14.63 -10.92
CA GLY A 112 -12.28 16.04 -10.91
C GLY A 112 -11.34 16.35 -12.07
N ASP A 113 -10.82 17.57 -12.12
CA ASP A 113 -9.86 18.05 -13.12
C ASP A 113 -8.41 17.73 -12.72
N PRO A 114 -7.71 16.83 -13.44
CA PRO A 114 -6.30 16.52 -13.18
C PRO A 114 -5.36 17.72 -13.35
N VAL A 115 -5.69 18.68 -14.22
CA VAL A 115 -4.86 19.87 -14.44
C VAL A 115 -4.92 20.77 -13.21
N ASN A 116 -6.11 21.02 -12.67
CA ASN A 116 -6.24 21.70 -11.39
C ASN A 116 -5.62 20.89 -10.25
N GLY A 117 -5.79 19.57 -10.25
CA GLY A 117 -5.21 18.68 -9.24
C GLY A 117 -3.69 18.76 -9.13
N LYS A 118 -2.98 18.90 -10.26
CA LYS A 118 -1.53 19.15 -10.26
C LYS A 118 -1.20 20.47 -9.57
N LYS A 119 -1.96 21.54 -9.83
CA LYS A 119 -1.78 22.84 -9.17
C LYS A 119 -2.01 22.73 -7.66
N VAL A 120 -3.09 22.05 -7.26
CA VAL A 120 -3.39 21.79 -5.83
C VAL A 120 -2.23 21.06 -5.16
N ALA A 121 -1.67 20.02 -5.79
CA ALA A 121 -0.53 19.27 -5.25
C ALA A 121 0.72 20.15 -5.04
N VAL A 122 1.04 21.01 -6.01
CA VAL A 122 2.21 21.90 -5.93
C VAL A 122 1.98 23.01 -4.90
N GLN A 123 0.84 23.69 -4.95
CA GLN A 123 0.51 24.83 -4.09
C GLN A 123 0.38 24.44 -2.61
N ASN A 124 -0.04 23.21 -2.33
CA ASN A 124 -0.12 22.69 -0.96
C ASN A 124 1.17 22.01 -0.50
N GLY A 125 2.29 22.20 -1.22
CA GLY A 125 3.62 21.79 -0.76
C GLY A 125 3.86 20.28 -0.78
N CYS A 126 3.07 19.49 -1.51
CA CYS A 126 3.28 18.04 -1.58
C CYS A 126 4.69 17.70 -2.10
N ALA A 127 5.24 18.52 -3.00
CA ALA A 127 6.57 18.40 -3.59
C ALA A 127 7.73 18.63 -2.60
N ALA A 128 7.47 19.18 -1.41
CA ALA A 128 8.48 19.35 -0.38
C ALA A 128 8.95 17.98 0.18
N CYS A 129 8.05 16.99 0.20
CA CYS A 129 8.31 15.66 0.76
C CYS A 129 8.19 14.54 -0.27
N HIS A 130 7.24 14.64 -1.20
CA HIS A 130 6.99 13.61 -2.20
C HIS A 130 7.66 13.95 -3.53
N ARG A 131 8.18 12.92 -4.19
CA ARG A 131 8.53 12.99 -5.62
C ARG A 131 7.33 12.55 -6.45
N PHE A 132 7.04 13.26 -7.53
CA PHE A 132 6.00 12.91 -8.49
C PHE A 132 6.10 13.74 -9.76
N ASP A 133 5.78 13.14 -10.91
CA ASP A 133 5.79 13.82 -12.22
C ASP A 133 7.13 14.55 -12.46
N ASP A 134 7.10 15.87 -12.58
CA ASP A 134 8.28 16.75 -12.74
C ASP A 134 8.83 17.29 -11.40
N GLN A 135 8.19 16.98 -10.27
CA GLN A 135 8.57 17.45 -8.95
C GLN A 135 9.57 16.49 -8.28
N LEU A 136 10.87 16.81 -8.40
CA LEU A 136 11.98 15.95 -7.93
C LEU A 136 12.82 16.56 -6.79
N THR A 137 12.39 17.69 -6.24
CA THR A 137 13.11 18.47 -5.21
C THR A 137 13.27 17.73 -3.89
N ALA A 138 12.26 16.93 -3.49
CA ALA A 138 12.32 16.15 -2.26
C ALA A 138 13.49 15.14 -2.29
N PRO A 139 14.25 14.97 -1.20
CA PRO A 139 15.22 13.87 -1.09
C PRO A 139 14.56 12.49 -1.27
N GLN A 140 15.24 11.58 -1.97
CA GLN A 140 14.70 10.25 -2.20
C GLN A 140 14.51 9.51 -0.86
N GLY A 141 13.31 8.95 -0.64
CA GLY A 141 12.98 8.22 0.57
C GLY A 141 12.43 9.06 1.72
N MET A 142 12.40 10.40 1.59
CA MET A 142 11.80 11.30 2.59
C MET A 142 10.30 11.00 2.81
N ALA A 143 9.58 10.70 1.73
CA ALA A 143 8.21 10.21 1.71
C ALA A 143 8.04 9.19 0.55
N PRO A 144 6.90 8.50 0.45
CA PRO A 144 6.59 7.67 -0.71
C PRO A 144 6.73 8.43 -2.04
N ASP A 145 7.37 7.82 -3.03
CA ASP A 145 7.34 8.33 -4.41
C ASP A 145 5.94 8.10 -5.00
N LEU A 146 5.27 9.17 -5.45
CA LEU A 146 3.90 9.11 -5.95
C LEU A 146 3.83 8.94 -7.48
N SER A 147 4.95 8.84 -8.18
CA SER A 147 4.99 8.75 -9.66
C SER A 147 4.19 7.55 -10.23
N ASN A 148 3.95 6.53 -9.41
CA ASN A 148 3.16 5.35 -9.76
C ASN A 148 1.91 5.17 -8.90
N ILE A 149 1.52 6.16 -8.10
CA ILE A 149 0.49 5.97 -7.08
C ILE A 149 -0.88 5.65 -7.69
N GLY A 150 -1.23 6.23 -8.83
CA GLY A 150 -2.45 5.91 -9.57
C GLY A 150 -2.48 4.50 -10.14
N GLY A 151 -1.33 3.82 -10.16
CA GLY A 151 -1.12 2.41 -10.48
C GLY A 151 -1.02 1.49 -9.27
N ILE A 152 -1.13 1.99 -8.03
CA ILE A 152 -0.99 1.21 -6.80
C ILE A 152 -2.23 1.37 -5.92
N ALA A 153 -2.61 2.62 -5.63
CA ALA A 153 -3.72 2.96 -4.76
C ALA A 153 -5.05 3.12 -5.52
N ASN A 154 -6.16 2.94 -4.80
CA ASN A 154 -7.49 3.33 -5.27
C ASN A 154 -7.83 4.75 -4.77
N PRO A 155 -8.83 5.42 -5.37
CA PRO A 155 -9.17 6.80 -5.00
C PRO A 155 -9.58 6.96 -3.53
N VAL A 156 -10.27 5.97 -2.96
CA VAL A 156 -10.66 5.96 -1.53
C VAL A 156 -9.43 6.00 -0.63
N TYR A 157 -8.45 5.14 -0.88
CA TYR A 157 -7.20 5.11 -0.12
C TYR A 157 -6.45 6.44 -0.22
N LEU A 158 -6.42 7.07 -1.40
CA LEU A 158 -5.81 8.38 -1.57
C LEU A 158 -6.54 9.44 -0.76
N LYS A 159 -7.87 9.46 -0.81
CA LYS A 159 -8.70 10.37 -0.04
C LYS A 159 -8.43 10.25 1.47
N GLU A 160 -8.44 9.02 2.00
CA GLU A 160 -8.17 8.78 3.42
C GLU A 160 -6.72 9.12 3.80
N SER A 161 -5.75 8.81 2.95
CA SER A 161 -4.34 9.14 3.21
C SER A 161 -4.09 10.65 3.28
N ILE A 162 -4.84 11.44 2.50
CA ILE A 162 -4.74 12.90 2.44
C ILE A 162 -5.45 13.55 3.63
N LEU A 163 -6.65 13.05 3.99
CA LEU A 163 -7.46 13.62 5.08
C LEU A 163 -7.00 13.16 6.46
N ASN A 164 -6.66 11.87 6.59
CA ASN A 164 -6.36 11.19 7.85
C ASN A 164 -5.03 10.42 7.74
N PRO A 165 -3.89 11.10 7.52
CA PRO A 165 -2.60 10.42 7.29
C PRO A 165 -2.14 9.54 8.45
N ASN A 166 -2.64 9.76 9.68
CA ASN A 166 -2.38 8.90 10.84
C ASN A 166 -2.96 7.49 10.69
N ASP A 167 -4.10 7.35 10.00
CA ASP A 167 -4.80 6.07 9.82
C ASP A 167 -4.07 5.14 8.84
N VAL A 168 -3.17 5.72 8.04
CA VAL A 168 -2.36 5.00 7.06
C VAL A 168 -0.88 4.92 7.46
N VAL A 169 -0.53 5.28 8.69
CA VAL A 169 0.82 5.06 9.25
C VAL A 169 1.00 3.57 9.48
N ILE A 170 1.61 2.90 8.51
CA ILE A 170 1.99 1.51 8.67
C ILE A 170 3.18 1.47 9.64
N ARG A 171 3.03 0.72 10.73
CA ARG A 171 4.13 0.37 11.63
C ARG A 171 5.14 -0.45 10.81
N ASN A 172 6.13 0.25 10.29
CA ASN A 172 7.23 -0.41 9.62
C ASN A 172 8.21 -0.89 10.69
N LEU A 173 8.17 -2.19 10.97
CA LEU A 173 9.08 -2.83 11.93
C LEU A 173 10.47 -3.05 11.38
N ASN A 174 10.69 -2.76 10.09
CA ASN A 174 12.03 -2.71 9.57
C ASN A 174 12.56 -1.27 9.65
N PRO A 175 13.32 -0.92 10.71
CA PRO A 175 13.96 0.39 10.79
C PRO A 175 14.86 0.62 9.56
N ASN A 176 15.38 -0.47 8.98
CA ASN A 176 16.19 -0.54 7.77
C ASN A 176 15.31 -0.32 6.50
N ARG A 177 14.67 0.84 6.41
CA ARG A 177 13.93 1.34 5.24
C ARG A 177 14.06 2.83 5.08
N HIS A 178 14.21 3.49 6.22
CA HIS A 178 14.45 4.91 6.35
C HIS A 178 15.97 5.12 6.30
N TYR A 179 16.53 4.68 5.18
CA TYR A 179 17.96 4.52 4.97
C TYR A 179 18.59 5.82 4.50
N ASN A 180 19.73 6.17 5.08
CA ASN A 180 20.65 7.04 4.40
C ASN A 180 21.35 6.25 3.28
N LYS A 181 20.77 6.23 2.07
CA LYS A 181 21.39 5.60 0.89
C LYS A 181 22.72 6.24 0.46
N HIS A 182 23.06 7.41 1.02
CA HIS A 182 24.34 8.07 0.82
C HIS A 182 25.43 7.64 1.82
N ALA A 183 25.11 6.79 2.80
CA ALA A 183 26.07 6.21 3.72
C ALA A 183 26.48 4.78 3.31
N ASP A 184 27.60 4.31 3.84
CA ASP A 184 28.07 2.94 3.60
C ASP A 184 27.12 1.91 4.24
N PRO A 185 26.72 0.86 3.52
CA PRO A 185 25.91 -0.20 4.08
C PRO A 185 26.74 -1.11 5.00
N ASP A 186 26.07 -1.80 5.92
CA ASP A 186 26.69 -2.80 6.80
C ASP A 186 27.09 -4.08 6.02
N LYS A 187 27.68 -5.04 6.75
CA LYS A 187 28.10 -6.34 6.19
C LYS A 187 26.96 -7.17 5.57
N PHE A 188 25.70 -6.84 5.85
CA PHE A 188 24.50 -7.47 5.29
C PHE A 188 23.84 -6.63 4.20
N LYS A 189 24.54 -5.60 3.70
CA LYS A 189 24.07 -4.63 2.71
C LYS A 189 22.87 -3.80 3.19
N ALA A 190 22.69 -3.64 4.51
CA ALA A 190 21.69 -2.75 5.06
C ALA A 190 22.29 -1.34 5.26
N TYR A 191 21.63 -0.31 4.75
CA TYR A 191 22.06 1.08 4.99
C TYR A 191 21.73 1.50 6.44
N PRO A 192 22.43 2.50 7.01
CA PRO A 192 22.12 2.99 8.34
C PRO A 192 20.78 3.76 8.37
N ASN A 193 20.10 3.71 9.52
CA ASN A 193 18.87 4.44 9.76
C ASN A 193 19.14 5.94 9.86
N ASN A 194 18.20 6.76 9.39
CA ASN A 194 18.21 8.20 9.62
C ASN A 194 16.77 8.69 9.84
N ASP A 195 16.56 9.39 10.95
CA ASP A 195 15.25 9.86 11.39
C ASP A 195 14.56 10.77 10.37
N MET A 196 15.32 11.48 9.53
CA MET A 196 14.79 12.27 8.42
C MET A 196 13.91 11.43 7.49
N TYR A 197 14.28 10.17 7.24
CA TYR A 197 13.57 9.31 6.31
C TYR A 197 12.40 8.57 6.97
N GLN A 198 12.25 8.58 8.30
CA GLN A 198 11.11 7.98 8.98
C GLN A 198 9.83 8.76 8.65
N TRP A 199 8.76 8.07 8.24
CA TRP A 199 7.50 8.71 7.83
C TRP A 199 6.54 9.00 9.00
N TYR A 200 6.95 8.70 10.22
CA TYR A 200 6.20 8.96 11.44
C TYR A 200 7.10 9.59 12.50
N MET A 201 6.48 10.15 13.53
CA MET A 201 7.11 10.62 14.77
C MET A 201 6.38 10.00 15.95
N THR A 202 7.00 10.02 17.13
CA THR A 202 6.34 9.61 18.37
C THR A 202 6.03 10.85 19.19
N VAL A 203 4.74 11.09 19.45
CA VAL A 203 4.25 12.19 20.29
C VAL A 203 3.49 11.58 21.45
N ASN A 204 3.94 11.81 22.69
CA ASN A 204 3.34 11.26 23.91
C ASN A 204 3.17 9.72 23.86
N GLY A 205 4.17 9.02 23.34
CA GLY A 205 4.15 7.56 23.19
C GLY A 205 3.27 7.03 22.06
N LYS A 206 2.54 7.89 21.34
CA LYS A 206 1.72 7.52 20.18
C LYS A 206 2.43 7.86 18.87
N LYS A 207 2.31 6.97 17.88
CA LYS A 207 2.84 7.22 16.53
C LYS A 207 1.91 8.20 15.81
N GLN A 208 2.50 9.17 15.14
CA GLN A 208 1.82 10.17 14.32
C GLN A 208 2.54 10.31 12.98
N SER A 209 1.81 10.47 11.88
CA SER A 209 2.37 10.70 10.55
C SER A 209 3.15 12.01 10.52
N LYS A 210 4.25 12.04 9.77
CA LYS A 210 4.91 13.30 9.39
C LYS A 210 4.17 14.04 8.27
N MET A 211 3.32 13.34 7.52
CA MET A 211 2.42 13.99 6.58
C MET A 211 1.31 14.70 7.37
N PRO A 212 1.16 16.04 7.25
CA PRO A 212 0.06 16.73 7.90
C PRO A 212 -1.28 16.36 7.25
N PRO A 213 -2.40 16.42 7.98
CA PRO A 213 -3.72 16.27 7.37
C PRO A 213 -4.01 17.47 6.46
N PHE A 214 -4.58 17.21 5.29
CA PHE A 214 -5.02 18.24 4.33
C PHE A 214 -6.55 18.40 4.35
N SER A 215 -7.15 18.30 5.53
CA SER A 215 -8.60 18.43 5.74
C SER A 215 -9.13 19.85 5.47
N HIS A 216 -8.24 20.84 5.31
CA HIS A 216 -8.56 22.20 4.89
C HIS A 216 -8.86 22.34 3.39
N LEU A 217 -8.50 21.35 2.57
CA LEU A 217 -8.80 21.39 1.14
C LEU A 217 -10.31 21.42 0.90
N SER A 218 -10.74 22.20 -0.10
CA SER A 218 -12.13 22.17 -0.53
C SER A 218 -12.50 20.78 -1.07
N LYS A 219 -13.80 20.45 -1.05
CA LYS A 219 -14.28 19.19 -1.63
C LYS A 219 -13.91 19.05 -3.10
N GLN A 220 -13.81 20.15 -3.85
CA GLN A 220 -13.44 20.12 -5.25
C GLN A 220 -11.93 19.94 -5.43
N ASP A 221 -11.11 20.68 -4.67
CA ASP A 221 -9.65 20.54 -4.75
C ASP A 221 -9.19 19.14 -4.37
N LEU A 222 -9.83 18.52 -3.37
CA LEU A 222 -9.55 17.14 -3.01
C LEU A 222 -9.87 16.16 -4.15
N LYS A 223 -11.01 16.35 -4.84
CA LYS A 223 -11.39 15.53 -5.99
C LYS A 223 -10.42 15.71 -7.16
N ASP A 224 -10.05 16.95 -7.46
CA ASP A 224 -9.10 17.29 -8.51
C ASP A 224 -7.72 16.70 -8.22
N LEU A 225 -7.24 16.84 -6.98
CA LEU A 225 -5.99 16.24 -6.51
C LEU A 225 -5.99 14.72 -6.68
N ILE A 226 -7.07 14.03 -6.27
CA ILE A 226 -7.17 12.58 -6.42
C ILE A 226 -7.28 12.16 -7.89
N ALA A 227 -7.97 12.95 -8.72
CA ALA A 227 -8.02 12.74 -10.16
C ALA A 227 -6.61 12.81 -10.76
N TYR A 228 -5.83 13.82 -10.40
CA TYR A 228 -4.43 13.98 -10.80
C TYR A 228 -3.56 12.80 -10.34
N LEU A 229 -3.55 12.48 -9.04
CA LEU A 229 -2.76 11.36 -8.51
C LEU A 229 -3.12 10.03 -9.19
N SER A 230 -4.38 9.85 -9.56
CA SER A 230 -4.84 8.68 -10.29
C SER A 230 -4.31 8.60 -11.73
N THR A 231 -3.84 9.71 -12.32
CA THR A 231 -3.16 9.72 -13.62
C THR A 231 -1.69 9.29 -13.53
N LEU A 232 -1.08 9.37 -12.33
CA LEU A 232 0.33 9.04 -12.11
C LEU A 232 0.56 7.53 -12.21
N LYS A 233 0.91 7.13 -13.43
CA LYS A 233 1.00 5.75 -13.89
C LYS A 233 2.23 5.64 -14.81
N SER A 234 3.42 5.65 -14.24
CA SER A 234 4.66 5.35 -14.98
C SER A 234 4.80 3.82 -15.18
N TRP A 235 3.98 3.25 -16.07
CA TRP A 235 4.07 1.82 -16.44
C TRP A 235 5.38 1.52 -17.18
N LYS A 236 5.99 2.54 -17.80
CA LYS A 236 7.25 2.42 -18.54
C LYS A 236 8.47 2.08 -17.66
N ASN A 237 8.35 2.26 -16.34
CA ASN A 237 9.40 1.95 -15.37
C ASN A 237 9.04 0.78 -14.43
N PHE A 238 7.92 0.09 -14.66
CA PHE A 238 7.58 -1.12 -13.93
C PHE A 238 8.44 -2.26 -14.50
N LYS A 239 9.66 -2.41 -13.99
CA LYS A 239 10.61 -3.48 -14.32
C LYS A 239 10.63 -4.55 -13.24
#